data_AF-A0A2D4MBU9-F1
#
_entry.id   AF-A0A2D4MBU9-F1
#
_cell.length_a   1.000
_cell.length_b   1.000
_cell.length_c   1.000
_cell.angle_alpha   90.00
_cell.angle_beta   90.00
_cell.angle_gamma   90.00
#
_symmetry.space_group_name_H-M   'P 1'
#
loop_
_entity.id
_entity.type
_entity.pdbx_description
1 polymer ?
#
loop_
_entity_poly.entity_id
_entity_poly.type
_entity_poly.pdbx_seq_one_letter_code
_entity_poly.pdbx_strand_id
1 'polypeptide(L)'
;RLGRTVCVKSSCKAKTKCIVVNGVRGCHTTTYSTCIASGDLHYLTFDGTKYDFVGSCMYQMVGVCSKNPALTPFLVTVENNNRGFKSVSFTKAVTLEVYNMTIGLSKSAPGRIEANGVLVDLPFSYENKLTVSQRGILTIITTDFDLTIIFDLDSHARVVLPSTYANSVCGLCGNANQNPHDDFDMQDGSQTSEVTQFANRWKVKDVPGCTTGCTGKCQRCTEAEKRAYQVERYCGILTKSNGPFAPCQRTISPTKFFEDCVIDTCTYKGHPG
;
A
#
# COMPACT_ATOMS: atom_id res chain seq x y z
N ARG A 1 -0.89 -42.41 -31.81
CA ARG A 1 0.41 -41.95 -31.25
C ARG A 1 0.20 -41.71 -29.75
N LEU A 2 0.72 -42.58 -28.88
CA LEU A 2 0.68 -42.40 -27.43
C LEU A 2 1.86 -41.52 -27.02
N GLY A 3 1.60 -40.32 -26.49
CA GLY A 3 2.64 -39.41 -26.02
C GLY A 3 3.29 -39.97 -24.75
N ARG A 4 4.62 -40.10 -24.76
CA ARG A 4 5.41 -40.52 -23.59
C ARG A 4 5.72 -39.28 -22.75
N THR A 5 5.11 -39.17 -21.57
CA THR A 5 5.46 -38.14 -20.58
C THR A 5 6.83 -38.46 -19.98
N VAL A 6 7.76 -37.51 -20.08
CA VAL A 6 9.11 -37.62 -19.51
C VAL A 6 9.19 -36.65 -18.32
N CYS A 7 9.38 -37.18 -17.12
CA CYS A 7 9.63 -36.36 -15.94
C CYS A 7 11.09 -35.90 -15.95
N VAL A 8 11.30 -34.60 -15.80
CA VAL A 8 12.63 -33.99 -15.66
C VAL A 8 12.76 -33.47 -14.24
N LYS A 9 13.93 -33.63 -13.62
CA LYS A 9 14.20 -32.99 -12.33
C LYS A 9 14.17 -31.47 -12.53
N SER A 10 13.29 -30.78 -11.82
CA SER A 10 13.22 -29.31 -11.78
C SER A 10 13.25 -28.83 -10.33
N SER A 11 13.92 -27.70 -10.08
CA SER A 11 13.87 -26.99 -8.82
C SER A 11 13.13 -25.66 -8.98
N CYS A 12 12.50 -25.21 -7.90
CA CYS A 12 11.92 -23.88 -7.87
C CYS A 12 13.01 -22.80 -7.76
N LYS A 13 12.73 -21.61 -8.29
CA LYS A 13 13.60 -20.45 -8.15
C LYS A 13 13.72 -20.04 -6.68
N ALA A 14 14.76 -19.29 -6.34
CA ALA A 14 14.93 -18.73 -5.00
C ALA A 14 13.65 -18.03 -4.52
N LYS A 15 13.33 -18.17 -3.22
CA LYS A 15 12.13 -17.61 -2.55
C LYS A 15 10.78 -18.19 -3.01
N THR A 16 10.78 -19.28 -3.77
CA THR A 16 9.58 -20.07 -4.08
C THR A 16 9.73 -21.51 -3.60
N LYS A 17 8.62 -22.16 -3.25
CA LYS A 17 8.57 -23.58 -2.84
C LYS A 17 7.64 -24.36 -3.76
N CYS A 18 8.01 -25.61 -4.04
CA CYS A 18 7.14 -26.53 -4.77
C CYS A 18 6.04 -27.03 -3.83
N ILE A 19 4.86 -26.44 -3.92
CA ILE A 19 3.71 -26.74 -3.06
C ILE A 19 2.45 -26.94 -3.91
N VAL A 20 1.39 -27.45 -3.29
CA VAL A 20 0.08 -27.60 -3.93
C VAL A 20 -0.83 -26.46 -3.45
N VAL A 21 -1.27 -25.61 -4.38
CA VAL A 21 -2.23 -24.53 -4.12
C VAL A 21 -3.47 -24.81 -4.96
N ASN A 22 -4.66 -24.88 -4.34
CA ASN A 22 -5.93 -25.20 -5.01
C ASN A 22 -5.88 -26.47 -5.88
N GLY A 23 -5.14 -27.50 -5.45
CA GLY A 23 -5.01 -28.77 -6.17
C GLY A 23 -3.96 -28.80 -7.28
N VAL A 24 -3.32 -27.66 -7.60
CA VAL A 24 -2.26 -27.57 -8.62
C VAL A 24 -0.88 -27.53 -7.95
N ARG A 25 0.04 -28.41 -8.37
CA ARG A 25 1.44 -28.39 -7.92
C ARG A 25 2.25 -27.39 -8.73
N GLY A 26 2.84 -26.41 -8.08
CA GLY A 26 3.64 -25.38 -8.72
C GLY A 26 4.69 -24.77 -7.78
N CYS A 27 5.55 -23.91 -8.34
CA CYS A 27 6.46 -23.10 -7.55
C CYS A 27 5.75 -21.82 -7.12
N HIS A 28 5.43 -21.73 -5.82
CA HIS A 28 4.70 -20.59 -5.26
C HIS A 28 5.58 -19.84 -4.25
N THR A 29 5.38 -18.53 -4.17
CA THR A 29 5.98 -17.72 -3.11
C THR A 29 5.35 -18.10 -1.77
N THR A 30 6.15 -18.20 -0.71
CA THR A 30 5.62 -18.49 0.64
C THR A 30 5.73 -17.32 1.60
N THR A 31 6.34 -16.22 1.15
CA THR A 31 6.66 -15.05 1.97
C THR A 31 6.32 -13.78 1.21
N TYR A 32 5.60 -12.89 1.88
CA TYR A 32 5.08 -11.66 1.32
C TYR A 32 5.41 -10.50 2.25
N SER A 33 5.66 -9.33 1.68
CA SER A 33 5.78 -8.08 2.41
C SER A 33 4.52 -7.24 2.17
N THR A 34 4.11 -6.46 3.16
CA THR A 34 2.92 -5.60 3.06
C THR A 34 3.32 -4.15 3.24
N CYS A 35 2.92 -3.29 2.30
CA CYS A 35 2.96 -1.85 2.43
C CYS A 35 1.54 -1.30 2.59
N ILE A 36 1.36 -0.26 3.40
CA ILE A 36 0.06 0.36 3.67
C ILE A 36 0.19 1.87 3.52
N ALA A 37 -0.80 2.48 2.88
CA ALA A 37 -1.12 3.89 3.00
C ALA A 37 -2.52 3.97 3.64
N SER A 38 -2.63 4.62 4.79
CA SER A 38 -3.85 4.65 5.61
C SER A 38 -4.17 6.06 6.10
N GLY A 39 -5.47 6.38 6.15
CA GLY A 39 -5.95 7.62 6.74
C GLY A 39 -5.57 8.84 5.91
N ASP A 40 -5.06 9.86 6.58
CA ASP A 40 -4.78 11.18 5.99
C ASP A 40 -3.29 11.48 5.74
N LEU A 41 -2.36 10.59 6.12
CA LEU A 41 -0.92 10.76 5.87
C LEU A 41 -0.01 9.55 6.19
N HIS A 42 -0.54 8.46 6.75
CA HIS A 42 0.29 7.41 7.34
C HIS A 42 0.74 6.37 6.31
N TYR A 43 2.04 6.16 6.22
CA TYR A 43 2.65 5.09 5.43
C TYR A 43 3.36 4.07 6.32
N LEU A 44 3.23 2.80 5.94
CA LEU A 44 4.03 1.70 6.46
C LEU A 44 4.71 1.01 5.27
N THR A 45 6.03 1.05 5.22
CA THR A 45 6.82 0.41 4.15
C THR A 45 6.78 -1.11 4.27
N PHE A 46 7.29 -1.79 3.24
CA PHE A 46 7.41 -3.25 3.23
C PHE A 46 8.27 -3.81 4.37
N ASP A 47 9.28 -3.04 4.80
CA ASP A 47 10.24 -3.44 5.83
C ASP A 47 9.89 -2.89 7.22
N GLY A 48 8.76 -2.17 7.31
CA GLY A 48 8.11 -1.82 8.57
C GLY A 48 8.42 -0.41 9.08
N THR A 49 9.10 0.42 8.29
CA THR A 49 9.28 1.85 8.56
C THR A 49 7.94 2.57 8.47
N LYS A 50 7.61 3.31 9.53
CA LYS A 50 6.40 4.12 9.61
C LYS A 50 6.76 5.59 9.43
N TYR A 51 6.01 6.30 8.61
CA TYR A 51 6.21 7.74 8.43
C TYR A 51 4.94 8.45 7.96
N ASP A 52 5.00 9.77 8.11
CA ASP A 52 3.86 10.68 7.97
C ASP A 52 4.12 11.66 6.84
N PHE A 53 3.33 11.58 5.75
CA PHE A 53 3.51 12.43 4.57
C PHE A 53 2.19 13.04 4.07
N VAL A 54 2.13 14.38 4.10
CA VAL A 54 0.95 15.18 3.71
C VAL A 54 1.15 15.81 2.31
N GLY A 55 1.28 14.97 1.29
CA GLY A 55 1.32 15.39 -0.12
C GLY A 55 0.02 15.04 -0.83
N SER A 56 -0.49 15.94 -1.67
CA SER A 56 -1.79 15.79 -2.38
C SER A 56 -1.68 15.68 -3.89
N CYS A 57 -0.47 15.44 -4.37
CA CYS A 57 -0.23 15.13 -5.78
C CYS A 57 -0.38 13.61 -6.03
N MET A 58 -0.04 13.16 -7.24
CA MET A 58 0.06 11.74 -7.53
C MET A 58 1.48 11.25 -7.25
N TYR A 59 1.60 10.15 -6.51
CA TYR A 59 2.87 9.58 -6.09
C TYR A 59 2.99 8.11 -6.49
N GLN A 60 4.21 7.68 -6.80
CA GLN A 60 4.56 6.28 -6.95
C GLN A 60 4.58 5.62 -5.57
N MET A 61 3.57 4.80 -5.30
CA MET A 61 3.53 4.00 -4.08
C MET A 61 4.58 2.91 -4.15
N VAL A 62 4.58 2.13 -5.24
CA VAL A 62 5.56 1.08 -5.51
C VAL A 62 5.57 0.75 -7.00
N GLY A 63 6.75 0.56 -7.58
CA GLY A 63 6.90 0.01 -8.93
C GLY A 63 8.18 -0.81 -9.05
N VAL A 64 8.29 -1.60 -10.13
CA VAL A 64 9.53 -2.34 -10.44
C VAL A 64 10.58 -1.37 -10.97
N CYS A 65 11.74 -1.32 -10.31
CA CYS A 65 12.82 -0.39 -10.64
C CYS A 65 14.11 -1.12 -11.08
N SER A 66 14.17 -2.43 -10.86
CA SER A 66 15.25 -3.26 -11.39
C SER A 66 15.10 -3.49 -12.90
N LYS A 67 16.22 -3.82 -13.56
CA LYS A 67 16.24 -4.29 -14.96
C LYS A 67 16.12 -5.81 -15.09
N ASN A 68 15.62 -6.50 -14.05
CA ASN A 68 15.56 -7.96 -14.03
C ASN A 68 14.47 -8.46 -15.01
N PRO A 69 14.83 -9.11 -16.13
CA PRO A 69 13.85 -9.54 -17.13
C PRO A 69 12.95 -10.70 -16.64
N ALA A 70 13.28 -11.31 -15.49
CA ALA A 70 12.46 -12.37 -14.91
C ALA A 70 11.25 -11.85 -14.11
N LEU A 71 11.15 -10.53 -13.88
CA LEU A 71 10.05 -9.91 -13.15
C LEU A 71 9.08 -9.25 -14.12
N THR A 72 7.78 -9.41 -13.87
CA THR A 72 6.75 -8.66 -14.58
C THR A 72 6.79 -7.20 -14.12
N PRO A 73 7.00 -6.22 -15.01
CA PRO A 73 6.95 -4.80 -14.66
C PRO A 73 5.55 -4.39 -14.22
N PHE A 74 5.48 -3.57 -13.17
CA PHE A 74 4.25 -2.91 -12.74
C PHE A 74 4.57 -1.57 -12.09
N LEU A 75 3.57 -0.69 -12.04
CA LEU A 75 3.60 0.56 -11.27
C LEU A 75 2.27 0.75 -10.56
N VAL A 76 2.32 0.96 -9.24
CA VAL A 76 1.18 1.36 -8.42
C VAL A 76 1.36 2.82 -8.02
N THR A 77 0.40 3.66 -8.38
CA THR A 77 0.35 5.06 -7.96
C THR A 77 -0.85 5.32 -7.06
N VAL A 78 -0.69 6.30 -6.17
CA VAL A 78 -1.74 6.84 -5.32
C VAL A 78 -1.93 8.31 -5.65
N GLU A 79 -3.16 8.71 -5.90
CA GLU A 79 -3.56 10.12 -5.92
C GLU A 79 -4.14 10.45 -4.56
N ASN A 80 -3.49 11.35 -3.82
CA ASN A 80 -4.03 11.82 -2.56
C ASN A 80 -4.74 13.17 -2.75
N ASN A 81 -5.78 13.47 -1.98
CA ASN A 81 -6.42 14.77 -1.98
C ASN A 81 -6.65 15.31 -0.57
N ASN A 82 -6.73 16.63 -0.45
CA ASN A 82 -6.81 17.29 0.85
C ASN A 82 -8.24 17.36 1.44
N ARG A 83 -9.26 16.85 0.74
CA ARG A 83 -10.71 16.99 1.09
C ARG A 83 -11.14 18.39 1.61
N GLY A 84 -10.43 19.46 1.22
CA GLY A 84 -10.68 20.84 1.67
C GLY A 84 -9.79 21.35 2.82
N PHE A 85 -8.97 20.50 3.45
CA PHE A 85 -8.07 20.82 4.56
C PHE A 85 -6.60 20.57 4.17
N LYS A 86 -5.79 21.62 4.06
CA LYS A 86 -4.37 21.52 3.62
C LYS A 86 -3.45 20.77 4.59
N SER A 87 -3.94 20.39 5.77
CA SER A 87 -3.20 19.66 6.81
C SER A 87 -3.31 18.15 6.70
N VAL A 88 -4.13 17.63 5.78
CA VAL A 88 -4.48 16.19 5.63
C VAL A 88 -4.48 15.82 4.15
N SER A 89 -4.24 14.55 3.82
CA SER A 89 -4.21 14.05 2.44
C SER A 89 -4.66 12.57 2.34
N PHE A 90 -5.84 12.32 1.79
CA PHE A 90 -6.44 10.99 1.70
C PHE A 90 -6.21 10.37 0.33
N THR A 91 -5.95 9.06 0.27
CA THR A 91 -5.91 8.33 -1.01
C THR A 91 -7.28 8.33 -1.69
N LYS A 92 -7.41 9.18 -2.71
CA LYS A 92 -8.60 9.34 -3.53
C LYS A 92 -8.71 8.26 -4.61
N ALA A 93 -7.58 7.86 -5.17
CA ALA A 93 -7.52 6.85 -6.21
C ALA A 93 -6.23 6.04 -6.14
N VAL A 94 -6.34 4.76 -6.50
CA VAL A 94 -5.21 3.85 -6.68
C VAL A 94 -5.20 3.43 -8.14
N THR A 95 -4.06 3.57 -8.81
CA THR A 95 -3.90 3.15 -10.20
C THR A 95 -2.81 2.09 -10.32
N LEU A 96 -3.13 0.98 -11.00
CA LEU A 96 -2.18 -0.07 -11.37
C LEU A 96 -1.91 0.01 -12.88
N GLU A 97 -0.65 0.15 -13.24
CA GLU A 97 -0.15 -0.05 -14.59
C GLU A 97 0.56 -1.40 -14.67
N VAL A 98 0.04 -2.33 -15.47
CA VAL A 98 0.59 -3.70 -15.64
C VAL A 98 0.11 -4.30 -16.96
N TYR A 99 0.91 -5.14 -17.61
CA TYR A 99 0.58 -5.76 -18.91
C TYR A 99 0.10 -4.79 -20.00
N ASN A 100 0.66 -3.57 -20.03
CA ASN A 100 0.21 -2.51 -20.94
C ASN A 100 -1.27 -2.11 -20.75
N MET A 101 -1.78 -2.29 -19.53
CA MET A 101 -3.08 -1.80 -19.09
C MET A 101 -2.93 -0.80 -17.95
N THR A 102 -3.90 0.08 -17.84
CA THR A 102 -4.10 0.98 -16.70
C THR A 102 -5.43 0.64 -16.03
N ILE A 103 -5.39 0.32 -14.74
CA ILE A 103 -6.56 0.01 -13.91
C ILE A 103 -6.66 1.04 -12.79
N GLY A 104 -7.69 1.88 -12.83
CA GLY A 104 -8.01 2.89 -11.83
C GLY A 104 -9.10 2.43 -10.87
N LEU A 105 -8.82 2.52 -9.57
CA LEU A 105 -9.78 2.31 -8.49
C LEU A 105 -10.11 3.67 -7.85
N SER A 106 -11.39 4.04 -7.78
CA SER A 106 -11.82 5.26 -7.09
C SER A 106 -13.27 5.18 -6.62
N LYS A 107 -13.64 6.04 -5.68
CA LYS A 107 -15.00 6.15 -5.13
C LYS A 107 -16.05 6.68 -6.13
N SER A 108 -15.62 7.22 -7.28
CA SER A 108 -16.48 7.97 -8.20
C SER A 108 -17.58 7.12 -8.86
N ALA A 109 -17.34 5.81 -8.99
CA ALA A 109 -18.28 4.87 -9.59
C ALA A 109 -18.32 3.56 -8.79
N PRO A 110 -19.15 3.46 -7.73
CA PRO A 110 -19.27 2.26 -6.92
C PRO A 110 -19.58 1.02 -7.76
N GLY A 111 -18.89 -0.10 -7.48
CA GLY A 111 -19.06 -1.37 -8.20
C GLY A 111 -18.40 -1.41 -9.59
N ARG A 112 -17.69 -0.34 -9.99
CA ARG A 112 -16.98 -0.22 -11.26
C ARG A 112 -15.52 0.13 -11.05
N ILE A 113 -14.73 -0.10 -12.08
CA ILE A 113 -13.34 0.35 -12.19
C ILE A 113 -13.12 1.03 -13.53
N GLU A 114 -12.06 1.83 -13.64
CA GLU A 114 -11.62 2.36 -14.92
C GLU A 114 -10.53 1.44 -15.49
N ALA A 115 -10.78 0.83 -16.64
CA ALA A 115 -9.81 0.03 -17.38
C ALA A 115 -9.49 0.73 -18.70
N ASN A 116 -8.25 1.18 -18.86
CA ASN A 116 -7.78 1.92 -20.04
C ASN A 116 -8.67 3.12 -20.41
N GLY A 117 -9.12 3.89 -19.41
CA GLY A 117 -10.00 5.04 -19.62
C GLY A 117 -11.49 4.70 -19.76
N VAL A 118 -11.87 3.43 -19.70
CA VAL A 118 -13.26 2.98 -19.85
C VAL A 118 -13.77 2.41 -18.54
N LEU A 119 -14.94 2.88 -18.09
CA LEU A 119 -15.61 2.32 -16.92
C LEU A 119 -16.17 0.92 -17.22
N VAL A 120 -15.83 -0.05 -16.39
CA VAL A 120 -16.29 -1.45 -16.49
C VAL A 120 -16.81 -1.96 -15.15
N ASP A 121 -17.80 -2.85 -15.19
CA ASP A 121 -18.41 -3.45 -14.00
C ASP A 121 -17.50 -4.51 -13.36
N LEU A 122 -17.59 -4.66 -12.03
CA LEU A 122 -16.95 -5.76 -11.29
C LEU A 122 -17.83 -7.03 -11.27
N PRO A 123 -17.25 -8.24 -11.21
CA PRO A 123 -15.81 -8.53 -11.25
C PRO A 123 -15.23 -8.33 -12.66
N PHE A 124 -13.99 -7.88 -12.72
CA PHE A 124 -13.24 -7.73 -13.96
C PHE A 124 -12.11 -8.75 -14.03
N SER A 125 -11.77 -9.24 -15.22
CA SER A 125 -10.65 -10.15 -15.43
C SER A 125 -10.02 -9.89 -16.78
N TYR A 126 -8.69 -10.01 -16.86
CA TYR A 126 -7.95 -9.84 -18.10
C TYR A 126 -6.99 -11.00 -18.32
N GLU A 127 -7.21 -11.74 -19.42
CA GLU A 127 -6.36 -12.84 -19.92
C GLU A 127 -5.95 -13.91 -18.88
N ASN A 128 -6.72 -14.10 -17.81
CA ASN A 128 -6.33 -14.88 -16.63
C ASN A 128 -5.03 -14.39 -15.94
N LYS A 129 -4.53 -13.20 -16.31
CA LYS A 129 -3.32 -12.57 -15.73
C LYS A 129 -3.63 -11.68 -14.55
N LEU A 130 -4.83 -11.10 -14.51
CA LEU A 130 -5.31 -10.36 -13.35
C LEU A 130 -6.82 -10.50 -13.18
N THR A 131 -7.26 -10.37 -11.94
CA THR A 131 -8.67 -10.26 -11.58
C THR A 131 -8.88 -9.08 -10.63
N VAL A 132 -10.02 -8.42 -10.78
CA VAL A 132 -10.48 -7.37 -9.88
C VAL A 132 -11.84 -7.78 -9.34
N SER A 133 -11.96 -7.80 -8.02
CA SER A 133 -13.17 -8.25 -7.34
C SER A 133 -13.50 -7.35 -6.15
N GLN A 134 -14.75 -7.36 -5.74
CA GLN A 134 -15.21 -6.66 -4.55
C GLN A 134 -15.52 -7.67 -3.44
N ARG A 135 -15.06 -7.38 -2.22
CA ARG A 135 -15.36 -8.14 -1.00
C ARG A 135 -15.73 -7.18 0.11
N GLY A 136 -17.02 -7.05 0.39
CA GLY A 136 -17.53 -6.02 1.29
C GLY A 136 -17.16 -4.63 0.79
N ILE A 137 -16.50 -3.83 1.62
CA ILE A 137 -16.02 -2.48 1.26
C ILE A 137 -14.72 -2.50 0.44
N LEU A 138 -14.05 -3.66 0.34
CA LEU A 138 -12.71 -3.75 -0.26
C LEU A 138 -12.81 -4.09 -1.74
N THR A 139 -12.11 -3.32 -2.57
CA THR A 139 -11.79 -3.69 -3.95
C THR A 139 -10.40 -4.31 -3.99
N ILE A 140 -10.29 -5.49 -4.58
CA ILE A 140 -9.09 -6.33 -4.56
C ILE A 140 -8.66 -6.62 -6.00
N ILE A 141 -7.44 -6.21 -6.36
CA ILE A 141 -6.76 -6.63 -7.58
C ILE A 141 -5.78 -7.75 -7.21
N THR A 142 -5.78 -8.84 -7.96
CA THR A 142 -4.76 -9.91 -7.87
C THR A 142 -4.18 -10.20 -9.24
N THR A 143 -2.86 -10.42 -9.33
CA THR A 143 -2.16 -10.78 -10.57
C THR A 143 -1.67 -12.23 -10.56
N ASP A 144 -1.30 -12.75 -11.72
CA ASP A 144 -0.74 -14.10 -11.90
C ASP A 144 0.67 -14.28 -11.30
N PHE A 145 1.34 -13.18 -10.93
CA PHE A 145 2.61 -13.17 -10.23
C PHE A 145 2.46 -12.88 -8.72
N ASP A 146 1.24 -13.04 -8.17
CA ASP A 146 0.88 -12.89 -6.75
C ASP A 146 0.98 -11.46 -6.17
N LEU A 147 1.04 -10.41 -7.00
CA LEU A 147 0.82 -9.04 -6.50
C LEU A 147 -0.65 -8.86 -6.14
N THR A 148 -0.91 -8.34 -4.94
CA THR A 148 -2.28 -8.03 -4.49
C THR A 148 -2.39 -6.57 -4.07
N ILE A 149 -3.37 -5.86 -4.59
CA ILE A 149 -3.73 -4.49 -4.19
C ILE A 149 -5.10 -4.53 -3.57
N ILE A 150 -5.26 -3.93 -2.39
CA ILE A 150 -6.51 -3.87 -1.65
C ILE A 150 -6.77 -2.40 -1.34
N PHE A 151 -7.94 -1.91 -1.72
CA PHE A 151 -8.35 -0.52 -1.47
C PHE A 151 -9.79 -0.47 -0.98
N ASP A 152 -10.05 0.30 0.08
CA ASP A 152 -11.39 0.53 0.64
C ASP A 152 -12.21 1.58 -0.11
N LEU A 153 -11.67 2.14 -1.20
CA LEU A 153 -12.23 3.24 -1.97
C LEU A 153 -12.35 4.56 -1.18
N ASP A 154 -11.64 4.70 -0.07
CA ASP A 154 -11.73 5.91 0.77
C ASP A 154 -10.39 6.44 1.26
N SER A 155 -9.60 5.63 1.97
CA SER A 155 -8.37 6.10 2.63
C SER A 155 -7.32 5.02 2.91
N HIS A 156 -7.67 3.75 2.76
CA HIS A 156 -6.80 2.64 3.12
C HIS A 156 -6.44 1.80 1.89
N ALA A 157 -5.24 2.04 1.37
CA ALA A 157 -4.62 1.26 0.31
C ALA A 157 -3.54 0.34 0.87
N ARG A 158 -3.55 -0.93 0.45
CA ARG A 158 -2.59 -1.94 0.85
C ARG A 158 -2.04 -2.65 -0.37
N VAL A 159 -0.72 -2.77 -0.43
CA VAL A 159 -0.01 -3.57 -1.44
C VAL A 159 0.65 -4.75 -0.74
N VAL A 160 0.35 -5.96 -1.20
CA VAL A 160 1.00 -7.20 -0.76
C VAL A 160 1.90 -7.67 -1.90
N LEU A 161 3.20 -7.70 -1.63
CA LEU A 161 4.25 -7.97 -2.61
C LEU A 161 4.89 -9.33 -2.33
N PRO A 162 4.99 -10.24 -3.31
CA PRO A 162 5.72 -11.49 -3.15
C PRO A 162 7.21 -11.23 -3.02
N SER A 163 7.87 -11.94 -2.12
CA SER A 163 9.30 -11.77 -1.82
C SER A 163 10.26 -12.01 -3.00
N THR A 164 9.77 -12.55 -4.12
CA THR A 164 10.50 -12.63 -5.40
C THR A 164 10.84 -11.25 -5.97
N TYR A 165 10.10 -10.20 -5.59
CA TYR A 165 10.32 -8.81 -5.98
C TYR A 165 11.17 -7.99 -4.99
N ALA A 166 11.56 -8.59 -3.87
CA ALA A 166 12.41 -7.93 -2.88
C ALA A 166 13.71 -7.38 -3.51
N ASN A 167 14.11 -6.17 -3.11
CA ASN A 167 15.24 -5.44 -3.67
C ASN A 167 15.14 -5.14 -5.18
N SER A 168 13.93 -5.25 -5.76
CA SER A 168 13.68 -4.96 -7.18
C SER A 168 12.59 -3.91 -7.40
N VAL A 169 11.98 -3.43 -6.32
CA VAL A 169 10.95 -2.39 -6.32
C VAL A 169 11.48 -1.11 -5.67
N CYS A 170 10.83 0.00 -5.96
CA CYS A 170 11.09 1.27 -5.30
C CYS A 170 9.83 2.15 -5.30
N GLY A 171 9.79 3.16 -4.43
CA GLY A 171 8.64 4.03 -4.23
C GLY A 171 8.50 4.45 -2.78
N LEU A 172 7.35 5.03 -2.44
CA LEU A 172 6.98 5.34 -1.05
C LEU A 172 6.98 4.10 -0.12
N CYS A 173 6.84 2.90 -0.67
CA CYS A 173 6.87 1.65 0.08
C CYS A 173 8.27 1.08 0.37
N GLY A 174 9.35 1.76 -0.04
CA GLY A 174 10.71 1.26 0.10
C GLY A 174 11.08 0.18 -0.92
N ASN A 175 12.09 -0.63 -0.61
CA ASN A 175 12.69 -1.62 -1.53
C ASN A 175 12.38 -3.09 -1.17
N ALA A 176 11.73 -3.33 -0.03
CA ALA A 176 11.33 -4.66 0.47
C ALA A 176 12.49 -5.64 0.69
N ASN A 177 13.65 -5.15 1.15
CA ASN A 177 14.85 -5.95 1.36
C ASN A 177 15.02 -6.46 2.82
N GLN A 178 14.04 -6.21 3.68
CA GLN A 178 14.02 -6.50 5.13
C GLN A 178 14.93 -5.59 5.98
N ASN A 179 15.35 -4.45 5.45
CA ASN A 179 16.15 -3.45 6.15
C ASN A 179 15.41 -2.10 6.22
N PRO A 180 14.74 -1.79 7.35
CA PRO A 180 14.03 -0.52 7.47
C PRO A 180 14.94 0.72 7.41
N HIS A 181 16.25 0.58 7.56
CA HIS A 181 17.18 1.70 7.57
C HIS A 181 17.48 2.29 6.18
N ASP A 182 17.08 1.60 5.10
CA ASP A 182 17.29 2.06 3.71
C ASP A 182 15.97 2.28 2.95
N ASP A 183 14.85 2.28 3.65
CA ASP A 183 13.53 2.51 3.06
C ASP A 183 13.38 3.91 2.42
N PHE A 184 14.22 4.87 2.81
CA PHE A 184 14.26 6.24 2.26
C PHE A 184 15.34 6.46 1.20
N ASP A 185 15.93 5.38 0.68
CA ASP A 185 16.85 5.45 -0.45
C ASP A 185 16.13 6.01 -1.69
N MET A 186 16.74 7.04 -2.28
CA MET A 186 16.28 7.66 -3.52
C MET A 186 16.86 6.92 -4.74
N GLN A 187 16.27 7.14 -5.92
CA GLN A 187 16.72 6.49 -7.17
C GLN A 187 18.18 6.78 -7.54
N ASP A 188 18.75 7.89 -7.05
CA ASP A 188 20.15 8.28 -7.25
C ASP A 188 21.09 7.68 -6.19
N GLY A 189 20.58 6.85 -5.28
CA GLY A 189 21.32 6.24 -4.17
C GLY A 189 21.55 7.20 -3.00
N SER A 190 21.00 8.41 -3.03
CA SER A 190 21.08 9.33 -1.90
C SER A 190 20.04 8.99 -0.83
N GLN A 191 20.33 9.38 0.41
CA GLN A 191 19.44 9.24 1.56
C GLN A 191 19.10 10.62 2.14
N THR A 192 17.91 10.74 2.73
CA THR A 192 17.51 11.91 3.51
C THR A 192 16.75 11.48 4.75
N SER A 193 16.92 12.23 5.84
CA SER A 193 16.07 12.10 7.03
C SER A 193 14.76 12.87 6.88
N GLU A 194 14.63 13.72 5.87
CA GLU A 194 13.44 14.55 5.64
C GLU A 194 12.40 13.82 4.80
N VAL A 195 11.34 13.32 5.45
CA VAL A 195 10.24 12.57 4.81
C VAL A 195 9.64 13.31 3.61
N THR A 196 9.44 14.63 3.73
CA THR A 196 8.89 15.44 2.63
C THR A 196 9.84 15.48 1.43
N GLN A 197 11.16 15.51 1.66
CA GLN A 197 12.13 15.48 0.58
C GLN A 197 12.13 14.12 -0.12
N PHE A 198 12.13 13.04 0.67
CA PHE A 198 12.03 11.67 0.17
C PHE A 198 10.76 11.47 -0.67
N ALA A 199 9.59 11.76 -0.12
CA ALA A 199 8.31 11.48 -0.77
C ALA A 199 8.11 12.29 -2.07
N ASN A 200 8.64 13.51 -2.13
CA ASN A 200 8.58 14.33 -3.34
C ASN A 200 9.44 13.82 -4.49
N ARG A 201 10.45 12.99 -4.24
CA ARG A 201 11.16 12.29 -5.32
C ARG A 201 10.30 11.26 -6.04
N TRP A 202 9.27 10.77 -5.36
CA TRP A 202 8.30 9.82 -5.90
C TRP A 202 7.07 10.50 -6.49
N LYS A 203 7.06 11.83 -6.64
CA LYS A 203 5.97 12.54 -7.30
C LYS A 203 5.96 12.21 -8.79
N VAL A 204 4.84 11.68 -9.27
CA VAL A 204 4.65 11.29 -10.68
C VAL A 204 4.11 12.46 -11.49
N LYS A 205 3.07 13.14 -10.98
CA LYS A 205 2.47 14.29 -11.64
C LYS A 205 1.78 15.22 -10.66
N ASP A 206 1.70 16.49 -11.04
CA ASP A 206 0.83 17.45 -10.37
C ASP A 206 -0.63 17.21 -10.80
N VAL A 207 -1.55 17.38 -9.85
CA VAL A 207 -3.00 17.44 -10.10
C VAL A 207 -3.54 18.81 -9.69
N PRO A 208 -4.65 19.29 -10.26
CA PRO A 208 -5.16 20.64 -9.98
C PRO A 208 -5.31 20.90 -8.48
N GLY A 209 -4.59 21.92 -7.98
CA GLY A 209 -4.63 22.33 -6.57
C GLY A 209 -3.80 21.48 -5.60
N CYS A 210 -2.95 20.56 -6.10
CA CYS A 210 -2.11 19.76 -5.22
C CYS A 210 -0.94 20.55 -4.60
N THR A 211 -0.45 20.02 -3.49
CA THR A 211 0.75 20.51 -2.80
C THR A 211 1.69 19.34 -2.51
N THR A 212 3.00 19.60 -2.62
CA THR A 212 4.11 18.65 -2.37
C THR A 212 4.36 18.37 -0.89
N GLY A 213 3.43 18.78 -0.03
CA GLY A 213 3.65 18.91 1.38
C GLY A 213 2.80 20.04 1.93
N CYS A 214 2.99 20.29 3.22
CA CYS A 214 2.36 21.40 3.89
C CYS A 214 3.34 22.54 4.05
N THR A 215 2.99 23.72 3.52
CA THR A 215 3.79 24.94 3.65
C THR A 215 3.22 25.81 4.78
N GLY A 216 4.00 26.03 5.85
CA GLY A 216 3.63 26.88 6.99
C GLY A 216 3.31 26.09 8.27
N LYS A 217 2.39 26.61 9.10
CA LYS A 217 1.86 25.88 10.27
C LYS A 217 0.92 24.79 9.79
N CYS A 218 1.48 23.64 9.39
CA CYS A 218 0.74 22.41 9.53
C CYS A 218 0.51 22.22 11.02
N GLN A 219 -0.63 22.71 11.51
CA GLN A 219 -0.94 22.64 12.93
C GLN A 219 -1.29 21.20 13.24
N ARG A 220 -0.23 20.39 13.36
CA ARG A 220 -0.25 19.09 13.99
C ARG A 220 -0.67 19.34 15.43
N CYS A 221 -1.60 18.53 15.92
CA CYS A 221 -1.94 18.56 17.33
C CYS A 221 -0.69 18.61 18.19
N THR A 222 -0.67 19.56 19.11
CA THR A 222 0.34 19.61 20.15
C THR A 222 0.28 18.33 20.98
N GLU A 223 1.39 17.95 21.59
CA GLU A 223 1.41 16.82 22.52
C GLU A 223 0.40 16.99 23.68
N ALA A 224 0.07 18.23 24.04
CA ALA A 224 -0.97 18.53 25.02
C ALA A 224 -2.37 18.17 24.49
N GLU A 225 -2.69 18.50 23.23
CA GLU A 225 -3.98 18.17 22.61
C GLU A 225 -4.13 16.66 22.40
N LYS A 226 -3.06 15.96 22.00
CA LYS A 226 -3.06 14.49 21.80
C LYS A 226 -3.46 13.72 23.07
N ARG A 227 -3.06 14.20 24.26
CA ARG A 227 -3.38 13.53 25.55
C ARG A 227 -4.88 13.30 25.74
N ALA A 228 -5.73 14.19 25.23
CA ALA A 228 -7.19 14.06 25.35
C ALA A 228 -7.76 12.84 24.60
N TYR A 229 -7.01 12.29 23.63
CA TYR A 229 -7.42 11.16 22.77
C TYR A 229 -6.72 9.85 23.10
N GLN A 230 -5.76 9.86 24.03
CA GLN A 230 -5.06 8.66 24.50
C GLN A 230 -5.90 7.80 25.47
N VAL A 231 -7.01 8.35 25.97
CA VAL A 231 -7.91 7.67 26.91
C VAL A 231 -8.73 6.56 26.24
N GLU A 232 -9.26 5.62 27.04
CA GLU A 232 -9.98 4.43 26.56
C GLU A 232 -11.16 4.75 25.64
N ARG A 233 -11.93 5.82 25.92
CA ARG A 233 -13.09 6.22 25.09
C ARG A 233 -12.73 6.57 23.63
N TYR A 234 -11.45 6.80 23.35
CA TYR A 234 -10.92 7.10 22.02
C TYR A 234 -9.92 6.00 21.65
N CYS A 235 -8.62 6.31 21.62
CA CYS A 235 -7.60 5.40 21.10
C CYS A 235 -7.08 4.40 22.14
N GLY A 236 -7.22 4.70 23.44
CA GLY A 236 -6.70 3.85 24.52
C GLY A 236 -7.29 2.44 24.55
N ILE A 237 -8.45 2.21 23.91
CA ILE A 237 -9.03 0.87 23.79
C ILE A 237 -8.14 -0.10 23.01
N LEU A 238 -7.31 0.39 22.08
CA LEU A 238 -6.42 -0.42 21.25
C LEU A 238 -5.30 -1.09 22.07
N THR A 239 -4.83 -0.41 23.13
CA THR A 239 -3.73 -0.85 23.99
C THR A 239 -4.19 -1.49 25.29
N LYS A 240 -5.51 -1.54 25.54
CA LYS A 240 -6.08 -2.11 26.76
C LYS A 240 -5.79 -3.61 26.84
N SER A 241 -5.07 -4.01 27.90
CA SER A 241 -4.60 -5.39 28.11
C SER A 241 -5.71 -6.41 28.39
N ASN A 242 -6.87 -5.95 28.86
CA ASN A 242 -8.09 -6.73 29.03
C ASN A 242 -9.24 -6.22 28.12
N GLY A 243 -8.88 -5.59 27.00
CA GLY A 243 -9.81 -5.05 26.02
C GLY A 243 -10.17 -6.04 24.92
N PRO A 244 -11.06 -5.64 23.99
CA PRO A 244 -11.49 -6.48 22.87
C PRO A 244 -10.33 -6.88 21.94
N PHE A 245 -9.27 -6.08 21.87
CA PHE A 245 -8.09 -6.34 21.04
C PHE A 245 -6.97 -7.12 21.75
N ALA A 246 -7.11 -7.41 23.06
CA ALA A 246 -6.08 -8.08 23.84
C ALA A 246 -5.58 -9.42 23.23
N PRO A 247 -6.45 -10.28 22.66
CA PRO A 247 -5.97 -11.52 22.03
C PRO A 247 -5.01 -11.29 20.85
N CYS A 248 -5.11 -10.15 20.16
CA CYS A 248 -4.28 -9.81 19.01
C CYS A 248 -2.93 -9.19 19.40
N GLN A 249 -2.83 -8.58 20.58
CA GLN A 249 -1.65 -7.81 21.00
C GLN A 249 -0.37 -8.65 21.09
N ARG A 250 -0.48 -9.98 21.28
CA ARG A 250 0.67 -10.90 21.25
C ARG A 250 1.25 -11.11 19.85
N THR A 251 0.44 -10.92 18.82
CA THR A 251 0.82 -11.14 17.42
C THR A 251 1.08 -9.83 16.70
N ILE A 252 0.33 -8.78 17.05
CA ILE A 252 0.38 -7.46 16.41
C ILE A 252 0.54 -6.43 17.51
N SER A 253 1.66 -5.69 17.48
CA SER A 253 1.86 -4.60 18.44
C SER A 253 0.80 -3.50 18.21
N PRO A 254 0.05 -3.08 19.24
CA PRO A 254 -0.97 -2.05 19.12
C PRO A 254 -0.38 -0.64 18.99
N THR A 255 0.92 -0.45 19.27
CA THR A 255 1.56 0.87 19.36
C THR A 255 1.38 1.71 18.10
N LYS A 256 1.62 1.13 16.93
CA LYS A 256 1.52 1.86 15.65
C LYS A 256 0.10 2.34 15.38
N PHE A 257 -0.90 1.48 15.59
CA PHE A 257 -2.31 1.79 15.42
C PHE A 257 -2.82 2.81 16.45
N PHE A 258 -2.32 2.73 17.68
CA PHE A 258 -2.65 3.69 18.73
C PHE A 258 -2.15 5.09 18.40
N GLU A 259 -0.90 5.21 17.94
CA GLU A 259 -0.32 6.49 17.53
C GLU A 259 -1.09 7.11 16.36
N ASP A 260 -1.41 6.33 15.32
CA ASP A 260 -2.19 6.80 14.16
C ASP A 260 -3.57 7.29 14.61
N CYS A 261 -4.28 6.47 15.40
CA CYS A 261 -5.58 6.86 15.95
C CYS A 261 -5.50 8.20 16.71
N VAL A 262 -4.48 8.40 17.55
CA VAL A 262 -4.35 9.63 18.35
C VAL A 262 -4.08 10.84 17.46
N ILE A 263 -3.27 10.68 16.41
CA ILE A 263 -2.98 11.74 15.44
C ILE A 263 -4.27 12.08 14.69
N ASP A 264 -4.90 11.10 14.04
CA ASP A 264 -6.13 11.26 13.25
C ASP A 264 -7.24 11.88 14.08
N THR A 265 -7.59 11.26 15.21
CA THR A 265 -8.69 11.72 16.07
C THR A 265 -8.44 13.14 16.55
N CYS A 266 -7.19 13.49 16.83
CA CYS A 266 -6.86 14.84 17.24
C CYS A 266 -6.99 15.85 16.10
N THR A 267 -6.53 15.50 14.90
CA THR A 267 -6.67 16.32 13.69
C THR A 267 -8.14 16.67 13.41
N TYR A 268 -9.05 15.70 13.58
CA TYR A 268 -10.50 15.92 13.43
C TYR A 268 -11.21 16.35 14.73
N LYS A 269 -10.47 16.66 15.80
CA LYS A 269 -11.00 17.08 17.11
C LYS A 269 -12.07 16.12 17.68
N GLY A 270 -11.91 14.82 17.44
CA GLY A 270 -12.82 13.77 17.89
C GLY A 270 -14.03 13.52 16.98
N HIS A 271 -14.13 14.19 15.83
CA HIS A 271 -15.18 13.95 14.84
C HIS A 271 -14.75 12.90 13.80
N PRO A 272 -15.71 12.17 13.18
CA PRO A 272 -15.42 11.36 11.99
C PRO A 272 -14.85 12.24 10.87
N GLY A 273 -13.76 11.79 10.25
CA GLY A 273 -13.15 12.41 9.06
C GLY A 273 -13.72 11.92 7.73
#